data_AF-A0A4Y8YB22-F1
#
_entry.id   AF-A0A4Y8YB22-F1
#
_cell.length_a   1.000
_cell.length_b   1.000
_cell.length_c   1.000
_cell.angle_alpha   90.00
_cell.angle_beta   90.00
_cell.angle_gamma   90.00
#
_symmetry.space_group_name_H-M   'P 1'
#
loop_
_entity.id
_entity.type
_entity.pdbx_description
1 polymer ?
#
loop_
_entity_poly.entity_id
_entity_poly.type
_entity_poly.pdbx_seq_one_letter_code
_entity_poly.pdbx_strand_id
1 'polypeptide(L)'
;MTPAKPLPPQAQAQPRPRNRAVMRRAAVIGALCALVSAWLLLVNVRGALGEERAFRSAVSCDSGDDCLRTATARIDRTERVQGKKTPSYLLYVTEADGTTSSPRLRGDAPEPPTAWAGTPVEVTYWRGQIRYVDFDTTRRHTTADPRGDYKPFAAFGLAIGSFGTGFLWVWYWWARHSHTSRRAAPWQLGVPLVGSLFLTLLAAGAPLATGTFTAALQVLGLGALAILVLCVPAALIVSHRQRGDDTITMAPLALTKEEIFTGRIVGEVPYATKGFLVAGPASLATSPDHTGASFRRPVPRTLTPVRVRPLYWTDPDHLNYGAKALVLECEDGGVPVLLVTSRKTMPWLLSALQARGS
;
A
#
# COMPACT_ATOMS: atom_id res chain seq x y z
N MET A 1 11.57 -57.96 15.27
CA MET A 1 10.84 -56.71 14.94
C MET A 1 10.93 -55.79 16.14
N THR A 2 11.86 -54.83 16.08
CA THR A 2 12.10 -53.87 17.17
C THR A 2 11.15 -52.70 17.00
N PRO A 3 10.35 -52.32 18.02
CA PRO A 3 9.40 -51.23 17.89
C PRO A 3 10.14 -49.90 17.66
N ALA A 4 9.68 -49.15 16.66
CA ALA A 4 10.22 -47.85 16.30
C ALA A 4 10.13 -46.88 17.50
N LYS A 5 11.26 -46.30 17.88
CA LYS A 5 11.36 -45.30 18.94
C LYS A 5 10.53 -44.08 18.54
N PRO A 6 9.52 -43.66 19.33
CA PRO A 6 8.73 -42.48 19.00
C PRO A 6 9.62 -41.23 19.00
N LEU A 7 9.60 -40.49 17.89
CA LEU A 7 10.24 -39.19 17.76
C LEU A 7 9.68 -38.23 18.84
N PRO A 8 10.54 -37.46 19.52
CA PRO A 8 10.09 -36.52 20.54
C PRO A 8 9.14 -35.48 19.92
N PRO A 9 8.14 -35.01 20.69
CA PRO A 9 7.22 -33.97 20.24
C PRO A 9 8.03 -32.74 19.83
N GLN A 10 7.86 -32.30 18.58
CA GLN A 10 8.47 -31.07 18.07
C GLN A 10 8.13 -29.93 19.02
N ALA A 11 9.13 -29.48 19.78
CA ALA A 11 9.01 -28.37 20.70
C ALA A 11 8.32 -27.21 19.96
N GLN A 12 7.19 -26.76 20.49
CA GLN A 12 6.43 -25.65 19.95
C GLN A 12 7.39 -24.46 19.80
N ALA A 13 7.80 -24.19 18.56
CA ALA A 13 8.76 -23.15 18.25
C ALA A 13 8.16 -21.82 18.69
N GLN A 14 8.61 -21.30 19.83
CA GLN A 14 8.17 -20.00 20.32
C GLN A 14 8.40 -18.96 19.22
N PRO A 15 7.44 -18.05 18.98
CA PRO A 15 7.59 -17.03 17.94
C PRO A 15 8.83 -16.19 18.23
N ARG A 16 9.81 -16.29 17.32
CA ARG A 16 11.09 -15.56 17.39
C ARG A 16 10.84 -14.07 17.69
N PRO A 17 11.69 -13.40 18.50
CA PRO A 17 11.49 -12.02 18.97
C PRO A 17 11.26 -11.00 17.85
N ARG A 18 11.82 -11.24 16.66
CA ARG A 18 11.68 -10.38 15.47
C ARG A 18 10.25 -10.31 14.93
N ASN A 19 9.48 -11.40 15.01
CA ASN A 19 8.09 -11.42 14.53
C ASN A 19 7.18 -10.57 15.44
N ARG A 20 7.53 -10.45 16.73
CA ARG A 20 6.81 -9.59 17.68
C ARG A 20 6.95 -8.10 17.34
N ALA A 21 8.12 -7.67 16.86
CA ALA A 21 8.34 -6.28 16.49
C ALA A 21 7.51 -5.88 15.25
N VAL A 22 7.48 -6.73 14.22
CA VAL A 22 6.65 -6.51 13.01
C VAL A 22 5.16 -6.47 13.38
N MET A 23 4.71 -7.42 14.20
CA MET A 23 3.33 -7.49 14.69
C MET A 23 2.93 -6.22 15.46
N ARG A 24 3.78 -5.75 16.39
CA ARG A 24 3.53 -4.52 17.14
C ARG A 24 3.46 -3.29 16.23
N ARG A 25 4.39 -3.16 15.27
CA ARG A 25 4.38 -2.06 14.31
C ARG A 25 3.11 -2.06 13.46
N ALA A 26 2.69 -3.22 12.95
CA ALA A 26 1.45 -3.34 12.19
C ALA A 26 0.22 -2.95 13.04
N ALA A 27 0.16 -3.38 14.30
CA ALA A 27 -0.92 -3.00 15.21
C ALA A 27 -0.97 -1.47 15.44
N VAL A 28 0.18 -0.87 15.76
CA VAL A 28 0.30 0.57 16.03
C VAL A 28 -0.08 1.39 14.80
N ILE A 29 0.43 1.03 13.62
CA ILE A 29 0.12 1.74 12.37
C ILE A 29 -1.36 1.58 12.03
N GLY A 30 -1.90 0.36 12.09
CA GLY A 30 -3.33 0.11 11.83
C GLY A 30 -4.25 0.87 12.78
N ALA A 31 -3.94 0.89 14.08
CA ALA A 31 -4.70 1.63 15.09
C ALA A 31 -4.62 3.15 14.87
N LEU A 32 -3.43 3.68 14.58
CA LEU A 32 -3.26 5.11 14.29
C LEU A 32 -4.05 5.51 13.03
N CYS A 33 -3.98 4.71 11.97
CA CYS A 33 -4.79 4.94 10.76
C CYS A 33 -6.28 4.93 11.07
N ALA A 34 -6.77 3.99 11.89
CA ALA A 34 -8.17 3.94 12.29
C ALA A 34 -8.60 5.18 13.10
N LEU A 35 -7.75 5.65 14.03
CA LEU A 35 -8.02 6.86 14.82
C LEU A 35 -8.04 8.12 13.95
N VAL A 36 -7.06 8.29 13.05
CA VAL A 36 -7.02 9.43 12.13
C VAL A 36 -8.22 9.40 11.18
N SER A 37 -8.56 8.23 10.64
CA SER A 37 -9.75 8.03 9.81
C SER A 37 -11.03 8.41 10.56
N ALA A 38 -11.20 7.93 11.79
CA ALA A 38 -12.35 8.25 12.63
C ALA A 38 -12.43 9.76 12.91
N TRP A 39 -11.33 10.41 13.23
CA TRP A 39 -11.29 11.86 13.45
C TRP A 39 -11.65 12.66 12.18
N LEU A 40 -11.11 12.29 11.02
CA LEU A 40 -11.44 12.94 9.75
C LEU A 40 -12.93 12.77 9.40
N LEU A 41 -13.47 11.56 9.55
CA LEU A 41 -14.84 11.25 9.13
C LEU A 41 -15.91 11.71 10.13
N LEU A 42 -15.66 11.59 11.43
CA LEU A 42 -16.66 11.91 12.46
C LEU A 42 -16.63 13.37 12.88
N VAL A 43 -15.47 14.03 12.84
CA VAL A 43 -15.33 15.44 13.23
C VAL A 43 -15.34 16.33 12.00
N ASN A 44 -14.37 16.20 11.10
CA ASN A 44 -14.18 17.15 10.00
C ASN A 44 -15.26 17.04 8.92
N VAL A 45 -15.54 15.82 8.43
CA VAL A 45 -16.59 15.61 7.42
C VAL A 45 -17.97 15.98 7.98
N ARG A 46 -18.26 15.62 9.23
CA ARG A 46 -19.54 15.98 9.87
C ARG A 46 -19.70 17.49 10.01
N GLY A 47 -18.64 18.20 10.43
CA GLY A 47 -18.62 19.66 10.52
C GLY A 47 -18.86 20.32 9.15
N ALA A 48 -18.08 19.94 8.14
CA ALA A 48 -18.20 20.48 6.79
C ALA A 48 -19.57 20.19 6.15
N LEU A 49 -20.13 18.99 6.34
CA LEU A 49 -21.49 18.67 5.90
C LEU A 49 -22.56 19.48 6.67
N GLY A 50 -22.29 19.82 7.93
CA GLY A 50 -23.13 20.70 8.72
C GLY A 50 -23.17 22.12 8.15
N GLU A 51 -22.00 22.69 7.86
CA GLU A 51 -21.89 24.00 7.21
C GLU A 51 -22.50 24.03 5.82
N GLU A 52 -22.27 23.00 5.00
CA GLU A 52 -22.89 22.89 3.68
C GLU A 52 -24.42 22.82 3.77
N ARG A 53 -24.97 22.08 4.75
CA ARG A 53 -26.41 22.04 5.01
C ARG A 53 -26.95 23.40 5.46
N ALA A 54 -26.29 24.05 6.41
CA ALA A 54 -26.67 25.36 6.92
C ALA A 54 -26.68 26.41 5.79
N PHE A 55 -25.64 26.42 4.95
CA PHE A 55 -25.55 27.30 3.79
C PHE A 55 -26.63 27.01 2.74
N ARG A 56 -26.96 25.73 2.48
CA ARG A 56 -28.03 25.37 1.55
C ARG A 56 -29.42 25.75 2.04
N SER A 57 -29.63 25.78 3.35
CA SER A 57 -30.89 26.20 3.97
C SER A 57 -30.99 27.71 4.21
N ALA A 58 -29.89 28.47 4.02
CA ALA A 58 -29.88 29.90 4.26
C ALA A 58 -30.80 30.63 3.27
N VAL A 59 -31.59 31.57 3.80
CA VAL A 59 -32.55 32.38 3.03
C VAL A 59 -31.94 33.76 2.77
N SER A 60 -32.38 34.45 1.70
CA SER A 60 -31.99 35.84 1.42
C SER A 60 -32.45 36.81 2.50
N CYS A 61 -31.61 37.77 2.86
CA CYS A 61 -31.90 38.80 3.85
C CYS A 61 -31.14 40.10 3.57
N ASP A 62 -31.60 41.20 4.16
CA ASP A 62 -30.91 42.49 4.11
C ASP A 62 -29.86 42.64 5.22
N SER A 63 -30.06 41.96 6.36
CA SER A 63 -29.12 41.99 7.51
C SER A 63 -29.16 40.67 8.30
N GLY A 64 -28.01 40.31 8.89
CA GLY A 64 -27.83 39.08 9.68
C GLY A 64 -26.70 38.19 9.17
N ASP A 65 -26.11 37.39 10.06
CA ASP A 65 -24.95 36.55 9.73
C ASP A 65 -25.31 35.20 9.12
N ASP A 66 -26.46 34.63 9.50
CA ASP A 66 -26.88 33.28 9.11
C ASP A 66 -27.75 33.22 7.85
N CYS A 67 -27.80 34.32 7.09
CA CYS A 67 -28.61 34.47 5.89
C CYS A 67 -27.76 34.96 4.70
N LEU A 68 -28.32 34.86 3.49
CA LEU A 68 -27.63 35.25 2.26
C LEU A 68 -27.86 36.73 2.01
N ARG A 69 -26.82 37.55 2.19
CA ARG A 69 -26.87 38.99 1.90
C ARG A 69 -26.23 39.26 0.55
N THR A 70 -26.97 39.83 -0.39
CA THR A 70 -26.42 40.27 -1.67
C THR A 70 -26.14 41.76 -1.63
N ALA A 71 -24.97 42.17 -2.09
CA ALA A 71 -24.58 43.57 -2.21
C ALA A 71 -24.03 43.84 -3.61
N THR A 72 -24.37 45.00 -4.17
CA THR A 72 -23.76 45.47 -5.41
C THR A 72 -22.36 46.00 -5.10
N ALA A 73 -21.38 45.56 -5.86
CA ALA A 73 -20.01 45.98 -5.72
C ALA A 73 -19.36 46.20 -7.10
N ARG A 74 -18.18 46.80 -7.12
CA ARG A 74 -17.39 47.00 -8.32
C ARG A 74 -16.06 46.30 -8.20
N ILE A 75 -15.58 45.76 -9.31
CA ILE A 75 -14.25 45.14 -9.35
C ILE A 75 -13.22 46.24 -9.51
N ASP A 76 -12.26 46.33 -8.61
CA ASP A 76 -11.15 47.29 -8.75
C ASP A 76 -10.05 46.72 -9.62
N ARG A 77 -9.69 45.47 -9.34
CA ARG A 77 -8.65 44.73 -10.10
C ARG A 77 -8.82 43.23 -9.93
N THR A 78 -8.31 42.50 -10.92
CA THR A 78 -8.23 41.05 -10.93
C THR A 78 -6.77 40.64 -10.99
N GLU A 79 -6.31 39.87 -10.00
CA GLU A 79 -4.93 39.40 -9.92
C GLU A 79 -4.87 37.89 -10.17
N ARG A 80 -4.01 37.48 -11.11
CA ARG A 80 -3.73 36.06 -11.34
C ARG A 80 -2.66 35.62 -10.34
N VAL A 81 -3.03 34.71 -9.44
CA VAL A 81 -2.09 34.13 -8.49
C VAL A 81 -1.18 33.15 -9.24
N GLN A 82 0.10 33.51 -9.41
CA GLN A 82 1.12 32.65 -10.00
C GLN A 82 1.60 31.59 -8.98
N GLY A 83 1.94 30.38 -9.44
CA GLY A 83 2.54 29.33 -8.61
C GLY A 83 1.79 28.00 -8.52
N LYS A 84 0.64 27.84 -9.17
CA LYS A 84 -0.06 26.54 -9.31
C LYS A 84 -0.15 26.12 -10.77
N LYS A 85 -0.21 24.80 -11.01
CA LYS A 85 -0.38 24.20 -12.36
C LYS A 85 -1.65 24.70 -13.05
N THR A 86 -2.65 25.13 -12.28
CA THR A 86 -3.87 25.78 -12.76
C THR A 86 -3.97 27.22 -12.25
N PRO A 87 -4.38 28.19 -13.10
CA PRO A 87 -4.54 29.58 -12.69
C PRO A 87 -5.67 29.71 -11.66
N SER A 88 -5.41 30.47 -10.59
CA SER A 88 -6.47 30.94 -9.68
C SER A 88 -6.46 32.45 -9.64
N TYR A 89 -7.64 33.06 -9.59
CA TYR A 89 -7.80 34.51 -9.65
C TYR A 89 -8.23 35.05 -8.28
N LEU A 90 -7.57 36.11 -7.84
CA LEU A 90 -7.95 36.92 -6.69
C LEU A 90 -8.67 38.17 -7.23
N LEU A 91 -9.91 38.40 -6.81
CA LEU A 91 -10.64 39.59 -7.16
C LEU A 91 -10.49 40.60 -6.02
N TYR A 92 -10.33 41.87 -6.35
CA TYR A 92 -10.45 42.97 -5.39
C TYR A 92 -11.74 43.69 -5.74
N VAL A 93 -12.65 43.71 -4.77
CA VAL A 93 -14.02 44.15 -4.95
C VAL A 93 -14.33 45.22 -3.92
N THR A 94 -14.81 46.38 -4.35
CA THR A 94 -15.20 47.50 -3.50
C THR A 94 -16.72 47.69 -3.55
N GLU A 95 -17.35 47.63 -2.38
CA GLU A 95 -18.77 47.88 -2.18
C GLU A 95 -19.09 49.40 -2.22
N ALA A 96 -20.38 49.74 -2.34
CA ALA A 96 -20.83 51.14 -2.39
C ALA A 96 -20.53 51.94 -1.11
N ASP A 97 -20.31 51.26 0.02
CA ASP A 97 -19.91 51.83 1.30
C ASP A 97 -18.39 52.10 1.40
N GLY A 98 -17.63 51.74 0.36
CA GLY A 98 -16.17 51.84 0.33
C GLY A 98 -15.43 50.66 0.95
N THR A 99 -16.14 49.62 1.40
CA THR A 99 -15.51 48.41 1.95
C THR A 99 -14.86 47.61 0.83
N THR A 100 -13.55 47.41 0.92
CA THR A 100 -12.80 46.58 -0.04
C THR A 100 -12.60 45.17 0.50
N SER A 101 -12.88 44.17 -0.33
CA SER A 101 -12.71 42.75 -0.02
C SER A 101 -11.94 42.04 -1.14
N SER A 102 -11.23 40.97 -0.80
CA SER A 102 -10.40 40.25 -1.76
C SER A 102 -10.75 38.75 -1.89
N PRO A 103 -11.93 38.39 -2.45
CA PRO A 103 -12.30 36.98 -2.58
C PRO A 103 -11.44 36.25 -3.63
N ARG A 104 -11.00 35.05 -3.27
CA ARG A 104 -10.33 34.14 -4.21
C ARG A 104 -11.37 33.28 -4.92
N LEU A 105 -11.38 33.28 -6.24
CA LEU A 105 -12.26 32.41 -7.03
C LEU A 105 -11.84 30.94 -6.89
N ARG A 106 -12.85 30.06 -6.78
CA ARG A 106 -12.71 28.61 -6.71
C ARG A 106 -12.74 28.00 -8.10
N GLY A 107 -11.88 27.01 -8.30
CA GLY A 107 -11.86 26.17 -9.48
C GLY A 107 -10.78 26.53 -10.50
N ASP A 108 -10.71 25.67 -11.51
CA ASP A 108 -9.74 25.64 -12.59
C ASP A 108 -10.31 26.32 -13.84
N ALA A 109 -10.92 27.49 -13.71
CA ALA A 109 -11.45 28.20 -14.87
C ALA A 109 -10.29 28.52 -15.83
N PRO A 110 -10.24 27.90 -17.04
CA PRO A 110 -9.14 28.15 -17.97
C PRO A 110 -9.15 29.60 -18.45
N GLU A 111 -10.34 30.19 -18.50
CA GLU A 111 -10.56 31.55 -18.92
C GLU A 111 -10.54 32.50 -17.72
N PRO A 112 -9.84 33.64 -17.85
CA PRO A 112 -9.96 34.71 -16.88
C PRO A 112 -11.43 35.16 -16.79
N PRO A 113 -11.93 35.52 -15.61
CA PRO A 113 -13.26 36.09 -15.51
C PRO A 113 -13.34 37.33 -16.41
N THR A 114 -14.44 37.47 -17.15
CA THR A 114 -14.71 38.61 -18.04
C THR A 114 -15.02 39.86 -17.20
N ALA A 115 -14.00 40.36 -16.52
CA ALA A 115 -14.14 41.33 -15.45
C ALA A 115 -12.98 42.32 -15.47
N TRP A 116 -13.32 43.55 -15.80
CA TRP A 116 -12.41 44.68 -15.88
C TRP A 116 -12.59 45.57 -14.66
N ALA A 117 -11.62 46.46 -14.42
CA ALA A 117 -11.78 47.49 -13.40
C ALA A 117 -13.04 48.31 -13.69
N GLY A 118 -13.88 48.51 -12.67
CA GLY A 118 -15.15 49.23 -12.75
C GLY A 118 -16.35 48.38 -13.16
N THR A 119 -16.18 47.11 -13.52
CA THR A 119 -17.33 46.23 -13.84
C THR A 119 -18.22 46.07 -12.59
N PRO A 120 -19.53 46.36 -12.68
CA PRO A 120 -20.46 46.09 -11.60
C PRO A 120 -20.66 44.58 -11.45
N VAL A 121 -20.68 44.11 -10.21
CA VAL A 121 -20.95 42.72 -9.86
C VAL A 121 -21.85 42.66 -8.65
N GLU A 122 -22.56 41.55 -8.50
CA GLU A 122 -23.26 41.23 -7.27
C GLU A 122 -22.44 40.23 -6.48
N VAL A 123 -22.20 40.53 -5.21
CA VAL A 123 -21.51 39.63 -4.28
C VAL A 123 -22.49 39.13 -3.24
N THR A 124 -22.52 37.82 -3.02
CA THR A 124 -23.34 37.23 -1.96
C THR A 124 -22.48 36.79 -0.79
N TYR A 125 -22.83 37.33 0.37
CA TYR A 125 -22.24 37.04 1.67
C TYR A 125 -23.03 35.95 2.40
N TRP A 126 -22.29 35.14 3.16
CA TRP A 126 -22.85 34.30 4.23
C TRP A 126 -21.83 34.22 5.36
N ARG A 127 -22.25 34.56 6.58
CA ARG A 127 -21.39 34.68 7.78
C ARG A 127 -20.15 35.55 7.53
N GLY A 128 -20.37 36.75 6.98
CA GLY A 128 -19.31 37.72 6.71
C GLY A 128 -18.31 37.34 5.61
N GLN A 129 -18.51 36.24 4.88
CA GLN A 129 -17.62 35.82 3.79
C GLN A 129 -18.36 35.80 2.45
N ILE A 130 -17.71 36.30 1.40
CA ILE A 130 -18.22 36.23 0.02
C ILE A 130 -18.16 34.78 -0.46
N ARG A 131 -19.30 34.15 -0.74
CA ARG A 131 -19.39 32.75 -1.18
C ARG A 131 -19.41 32.60 -2.70
N TYR A 132 -20.01 33.55 -3.40
CA TYR A 132 -19.96 33.62 -4.86
C TYR A 132 -20.12 35.07 -5.33
N VAL A 133 -19.61 35.29 -6.54
CA VAL A 133 -19.67 36.55 -7.28
C VAL A 133 -20.49 36.29 -8.53
N ASP A 134 -21.57 37.05 -8.68
CA ASP A 134 -22.43 37.04 -9.84
C ASP A 134 -21.96 38.11 -10.82
N PHE A 135 -21.47 37.63 -11.96
CA PHE A 135 -21.24 38.44 -13.16
C PHE A 135 -22.51 38.38 -14.03
N ASP A 136 -22.72 39.38 -14.88
CA ASP A 136 -23.92 39.52 -15.74
C ASP A 136 -24.38 38.21 -16.42
N THR A 137 -23.43 37.34 -16.80
CA THR A 137 -23.72 36.10 -17.53
C THR A 137 -23.37 34.82 -16.76
N THR A 138 -22.62 34.91 -15.65
CA THR A 138 -22.11 33.71 -14.95
C THR A 138 -21.89 33.94 -13.47
N ARG A 139 -22.35 32.98 -12.65
CA ARG A 139 -22.00 32.88 -11.23
C ARG A 139 -20.64 32.19 -11.07
N ARG A 140 -19.72 32.78 -10.31
CA ARG A 140 -18.44 32.14 -9.93
C ARG A 140 -18.36 31.96 -8.42
N HIS A 141 -18.00 30.76 -7.99
CA HIS A 141 -17.86 30.42 -6.58
C HIS A 141 -16.50 30.87 -6.06
N THR A 142 -16.42 31.25 -4.78
CA THR A 142 -15.16 31.58 -4.10
C THR A 142 -14.63 30.37 -3.33
N THR A 143 -13.36 30.42 -2.91
CA THR A 143 -12.80 29.38 -2.04
C THR A 143 -13.44 29.33 -0.65
N ALA A 144 -14.24 30.34 -0.30
CA ALA A 144 -15.03 30.32 0.92
C ALA A 144 -16.37 29.59 0.73
N ASP A 145 -16.79 29.15 -0.46
CA ASP A 145 -18.03 28.36 -0.57
C ASP A 145 -17.91 27.04 0.24
N PRO A 146 -18.79 26.75 1.23
CA PRO A 146 -18.68 25.52 2.03
C PRO A 146 -19.02 24.25 1.25
N ARG A 147 -19.62 24.35 0.06
CA ARG A 147 -20.05 23.19 -0.72
C ARG A 147 -18.87 22.35 -1.17
N GLY A 148 -18.87 21.07 -0.79
CA GLY A 148 -17.82 20.13 -1.16
C GLY A 148 -16.55 20.23 -0.33
N ASP A 149 -16.48 21.08 0.70
CA ASP A 149 -15.32 21.18 1.61
C ASP A 149 -15.08 19.88 2.38
N TYR A 150 -16.11 19.04 2.53
CA TYR A 150 -15.99 17.71 3.11
C TYR A 150 -15.17 16.74 2.25
N LYS A 151 -15.05 16.97 0.92
CA LYS A 151 -14.45 16.02 -0.03
C LYS A 151 -13.00 15.63 0.29
N PRO A 152 -12.06 16.55 0.53
CA PRO A 152 -10.69 16.18 0.90
C PRO A 152 -10.65 15.37 2.20
N PHE A 153 -11.39 15.80 3.24
CA PHE A 153 -11.43 15.07 4.51
C PHE A 153 -12.03 13.67 4.35
N ALA A 154 -13.09 13.52 3.55
CA ALA A 154 -13.68 12.23 3.22
C ALA A 154 -12.72 11.34 2.43
N ALA A 155 -12.04 11.88 1.42
CA ALA A 155 -11.09 11.14 0.60
C ALA A 155 -9.93 10.60 1.44
N PHE A 156 -9.28 11.45 2.24
CA PHE A 156 -8.21 11.02 3.14
C PHE A 156 -8.71 10.09 4.24
N GLY A 157 -9.86 10.40 4.86
CA GLY A 157 -10.44 9.60 5.93
C GLY A 157 -10.75 8.17 5.47
N LEU A 158 -11.42 8.01 4.33
CA LEU A 158 -11.76 6.69 3.78
C LEU A 158 -10.52 5.94 3.27
N ALA A 159 -9.57 6.64 2.63
CA ALA A 159 -8.33 6.03 2.15
C ALA A 159 -7.45 5.52 3.30
N ILE A 160 -7.19 6.36 4.31
CA ILE A 160 -6.40 5.99 5.49
C ILE A 160 -7.10 4.86 6.27
N GLY A 161 -8.42 4.91 6.41
CA GLY A 161 -9.19 3.85 7.05
C GLY A 161 -9.04 2.51 6.32
N SER A 162 -9.23 2.51 5.00
CA SER A 162 -9.10 1.31 4.15
C SER A 162 -7.68 0.77 4.09
N PHE A 163 -6.66 1.63 4.15
CA PHE A 163 -5.27 1.22 4.24
C PHE A 163 -4.95 0.61 5.61
N GLY A 164 -5.49 1.22 6.68
CA GLY A 164 -5.36 0.76 8.05
C GLY A 164 -5.93 -0.64 8.27
N THR A 165 -7.05 -1.00 7.61
CA THR A 165 -7.60 -2.36 7.70
C THR A 165 -6.64 -3.41 7.16
N GLY A 166 -5.82 -3.09 6.16
CA GLY A 166 -4.74 -3.97 5.68
C GLY A 166 -3.70 -4.28 6.76
N PHE A 167 -3.25 -3.29 7.52
CA PHE A 167 -2.32 -3.50 8.65
C PHE A 167 -2.95 -4.24 9.81
N LEU A 168 -4.21 -3.92 10.14
CA LEU A 168 -4.96 -4.64 11.17
C LEU A 168 -5.17 -6.11 10.78
N TRP A 169 -5.41 -6.39 9.50
CA TRP A 169 -5.45 -7.75 8.98
C TRP A 169 -4.12 -8.46 9.13
N VAL A 170 -3.00 -7.82 8.76
CA VAL A 170 -1.65 -8.38 8.96
C VAL A 170 -1.42 -8.70 10.44
N TRP A 171 -1.74 -7.77 11.34
CA TRP A 171 -1.63 -7.97 12.78
C TRP A 171 -2.49 -9.15 13.26
N TYR A 172 -3.78 -9.16 12.92
CA TYR A 172 -4.73 -10.21 13.28
C TYR A 172 -4.28 -11.57 12.76
N TRP A 173 -3.84 -11.63 11.50
CA TRP A 173 -3.35 -12.84 10.87
C TRP A 173 -2.10 -13.36 11.59
N TRP A 174 -1.13 -12.49 11.89
CA TRP A 174 0.06 -12.88 12.66
C TRP A 174 -0.29 -13.39 14.06
N ALA A 175 -1.22 -12.73 14.75
CA ALA A 175 -1.63 -13.09 16.10
C ALA A 175 -2.40 -14.42 16.17
N ARG A 176 -3.12 -14.80 15.11
CA ARG A 176 -4.04 -15.96 15.13
C ARG A 176 -3.67 -17.11 14.21
N HIS A 177 -3.04 -16.84 13.08
CA HIS A 177 -2.88 -17.77 11.96
C HIS A 177 -1.42 -17.98 11.52
N SER A 178 -0.47 -17.32 12.17
CA SER A 178 0.95 -17.52 11.83
C SER A 178 1.38 -18.98 11.96
N HIS A 179 0.86 -19.71 12.94
CA HIS A 179 1.19 -21.12 13.17
C HIS A 179 0.69 -22.09 12.09
N THR A 180 -0.35 -21.73 11.33
CA THR A 180 -0.97 -22.66 10.37
C THR A 180 -0.33 -22.61 8.99
N SER A 181 0.39 -21.53 8.64
CA SER A 181 1.02 -21.39 7.32
C SER A 181 2.54 -21.47 7.42
N ARG A 182 3.13 -22.46 6.74
CA ARG A 182 4.60 -22.65 6.70
C ARG A 182 5.30 -21.70 5.74
N ARG A 183 4.60 -21.13 4.76
CA ARG A 183 5.22 -20.35 3.67
C ARG A 183 5.56 -18.93 4.13
N ALA A 184 6.70 -18.40 3.70
CA ALA A 184 7.12 -17.03 4.00
C ALA A 184 6.22 -15.96 3.37
N ALA A 185 5.57 -16.27 2.23
CA ALA A 185 4.60 -15.42 1.56
C ALA A 185 3.22 -16.12 1.49
N PRO A 186 2.46 -16.14 2.61
CA PRO A 186 1.16 -16.79 2.65
C PRO A 186 0.14 -15.99 1.83
N TRP A 187 -0.69 -16.70 1.07
CA TRP A 187 -1.75 -16.07 0.27
C TRP A 187 -2.77 -15.32 1.14
N GLN A 188 -2.95 -15.77 2.38
CA GLN A 188 -3.81 -15.16 3.38
C GLN A 188 -3.34 -13.75 3.78
N LEU A 189 -2.06 -13.40 3.57
CA LEU A 189 -1.59 -12.02 3.71
C LEU A 189 -1.64 -11.28 2.38
N GLY A 190 -1.18 -11.92 1.30
CA GLY A 190 -1.07 -11.27 -0.01
C GLY A 190 -2.41 -10.83 -0.60
N VAL A 191 -3.41 -11.71 -0.64
CA VAL A 191 -4.70 -11.42 -1.27
C VAL A 191 -5.44 -10.29 -0.55
N PRO A 192 -5.59 -10.31 0.79
CA PRO A 192 -6.27 -9.22 1.50
C PRO A 192 -5.50 -7.90 1.45
N LEU A 193 -4.15 -7.92 1.46
CA LEU A 193 -3.36 -6.71 1.31
C LEU A 193 -3.57 -6.06 -0.06
N VAL A 194 -3.54 -6.84 -1.14
CA VAL A 194 -3.82 -6.33 -2.49
C VAL A 194 -5.25 -5.80 -2.58
N GLY A 195 -6.23 -6.52 -2.03
CA GLY A 195 -7.62 -6.06 -1.94
C GLY A 195 -7.75 -4.73 -1.18
N SER A 196 -7.06 -4.58 -0.04
CA SER A 196 -7.05 -3.35 0.74
C SER A 196 -6.43 -2.17 -0.02
N LEU A 197 -5.42 -2.41 -0.86
CA LEU A 197 -4.80 -1.38 -1.69
C LEU A 197 -5.76 -0.87 -2.76
N PHE A 198 -6.44 -1.77 -3.47
CA PHE A 198 -7.48 -1.38 -4.43
C PHE A 198 -8.63 -0.64 -3.75
N LEU A 199 -9.05 -1.10 -2.57
CA LEU A 199 -10.07 -0.43 -1.78
C LEU A 199 -9.64 0.97 -1.36
N THR A 200 -8.37 1.15 -0.98
CA THR A 200 -7.78 2.45 -0.63
C THR A 200 -7.82 3.44 -1.78
N LEU A 201 -7.46 3.00 -2.99
CA LEU A 201 -7.53 3.83 -4.19
C LEU A 201 -8.96 4.25 -4.52
N LEU A 202 -9.89 3.30 -4.44
CA LEU A 202 -11.32 3.57 -4.64
C LEU A 202 -11.86 4.53 -3.58
N ALA A 203 -11.51 4.32 -2.32
CA ALA A 203 -11.90 5.15 -1.18
C ALA A 203 -11.39 6.59 -1.30
N ALA A 204 -10.19 6.80 -1.83
CA ALA A 204 -9.64 8.12 -2.11
C ALA A 204 -10.39 8.83 -3.26
N GLY A 205 -10.72 8.10 -4.33
CA GLY A 205 -11.35 8.65 -5.53
C GLY A 205 -12.84 8.93 -5.39
N ALA A 206 -13.57 8.10 -4.65
CA ALA A 206 -15.03 8.16 -4.60
C ALA A 206 -15.60 9.52 -4.14
N PRO A 207 -15.08 10.18 -3.08
CA PRO A 207 -15.58 11.50 -2.66
C PRO A 207 -15.29 12.60 -3.66
N LEU A 208 -14.22 12.46 -4.46
CA LEU A 208 -13.84 13.45 -5.46
C LEU A 208 -14.75 13.34 -6.70
N ALA A 209 -15.04 12.11 -7.12
CA ALA A 209 -15.85 11.81 -8.30
C ALA A 209 -17.37 11.99 -8.08
N THR A 210 -17.84 11.94 -6.84
CA THR A 210 -19.27 12.02 -6.53
C THR A 210 -19.71 13.42 -6.06
N GLY A 211 -20.99 13.72 -6.24
CA GLY A 211 -21.59 15.00 -5.81
C GLY A 211 -22.02 15.02 -4.34
N THR A 212 -22.12 13.86 -3.68
CA THR A 212 -22.59 13.74 -2.29
C THR A 212 -21.79 12.69 -1.52
N PHE A 213 -21.69 12.86 -0.20
CA PHE A 213 -21.00 11.89 0.65
C PHE A 213 -21.66 10.50 0.64
N THR A 214 -22.99 10.44 0.60
CA THR A 214 -23.74 9.17 0.51
C THR A 214 -23.43 8.41 -0.77
N ALA A 215 -23.37 9.10 -1.91
CA ALA A 215 -22.99 8.47 -3.18
C ALA A 215 -21.55 7.92 -3.13
N ALA A 216 -20.62 8.64 -2.48
CA ALA A 216 -19.25 8.14 -2.26
C ALA A 216 -19.23 6.82 -1.48
N LEU A 217 -20.03 6.72 -0.41
CA LEU A 217 -20.15 5.50 0.39
C LEU A 217 -20.78 4.34 -0.40
N GLN A 218 -21.77 4.62 -1.24
CA GLN A 218 -22.37 3.60 -2.12
C GLN A 218 -21.36 3.06 -3.13
N VAL A 219 -20.59 3.94 -3.79
CA VAL A 219 -19.50 3.54 -4.70
C VAL A 219 -18.46 2.69 -3.97
N LEU A 220 -18.07 3.10 -2.77
CA LEU A 220 -17.13 2.33 -1.95
C LEU A 220 -17.69 0.95 -1.57
N GLY A 221 -18.96 0.87 -1.16
CA GLY A 221 -19.62 -0.39 -0.80
C GLY A 221 -19.75 -1.36 -1.98
N LEU A 222 -20.20 -0.87 -3.14
CA LEU A 222 -20.29 -1.67 -4.36
C LEU A 222 -18.92 -2.11 -4.86
N GLY A 223 -17.92 -1.22 -4.82
CA GLY A 223 -16.57 -1.58 -5.21
C GLY A 223 -15.90 -2.54 -4.24
N ALA A 224 -16.18 -2.45 -2.93
CA ALA A 224 -15.74 -3.44 -1.96
C ALA A 224 -16.32 -4.83 -2.28
N LEU A 225 -17.60 -4.91 -2.65
CA LEU A 225 -18.22 -6.16 -3.10
C LEU A 225 -17.53 -6.70 -4.36
N ALA A 226 -17.26 -5.86 -5.36
CA ALA A 226 -16.55 -6.27 -6.57
C ALA A 226 -15.13 -6.79 -6.26
N ILE A 227 -14.40 -6.10 -5.37
CA ILE A 227 -13.08 -6.54 -4.90
C ILE A 227 -13.17 -7.89 -4.19
N LEU A 228 -14.18 -8.11 -3.34
CA LEU A 228 -14.41 -9.40 -2.69
C LEU A 228 -14.69 -10.51 -3.70
N VAL A 229 -15.55 -10.26 -4.69
CA VAL A 229 -15.87 -11.19 -5.77
C VAL A 229 -14.63 -11.57 -6.58
N LEU A 230 -13.62 -10.70 -6.69
CA LEU A 230 -12.33 -11.02 -7.32
C LEU A 230 -11.36 -11.72 -6.35
N CYS A 231 -11.31 -11.28 -5.10
CA CYS A 231 -10.37 -11.78 -4.10
C CYS A 231 -10.70 -13.22 -3.65
N VAL A 232 -11.98 -13.57 -3.50
CA VAL A 232 -12.42 -14.91 -3.10
C VAL A 232 -11.96 -15.99 -4.08
N PRO A 233 -12.26 -15.92 -5.39
CA PRO A 233 -11.78 -16.92 -6.34
C PRO A 233 -10.26 -16.90 -6.48
N ALA A 234 -9.61 -15.74 -6.43
CA ALA A 234 -8.15 -15.66 -6.42
C ALA A 234 -7.56 -16.38 -5.19
N ALA A 235 -8.13 -16.16 -4.01
CA ALA A 235 -7.77 -16.85 -2.78
C ALA A 235 -7.99 -18.36 -2.89
N LEU A 236 -9.13 -18.80 -3.45
CA LEU A 236 -9.40 -20.22 -3.67
C LEU A 236 -8.40 -20.84 -4.63
N ILE A 237 -8.18 -20.25 -5.81
CA ILE A 237 -7.22 -20.73 -6.82
C ILE A 237 -5.82 -20.83 -6.21
N VAL A 238 -5.37 -19.79 -5.50
CA VAL A 238 -4.07 -19.82 -4.85
C VAL A 238 -4.07 -20.89 -3.76
N SER A 239 -5.07 -20.96 -2.89
CA SER A 239 -5.15 -21.97 -1.83
C SER A 239 -5.08 -23.39 -2.39
N HIS A 240 -5.78 -23.68 -3.50
CA HIS A 240 -5.75 -24.97 -4.18
C HIS A 240 -4.36 -25.27 -4.74
N ARG A 241 -3.69 -24.30 -5.38
CA ARG A 241 -2.29 -24.44 -5.84
C ARG A 241 -1.29 -24.60 -4.71
N GLN A 242 -1.65 -24.21 -3.49
CA GLN A 242 -0.79 -24.31 -2.32
C GLN A 242 -1.10 -25.53 -1.43
N ARG A 243 -2.13 -26.33 -1.76
CA ARG A 243 -2.43 -27.60 -1.09
C ARG A 243 -1.57 -28.73 -1.66
N GLY A 244 -1.10 -29.61 -0.79
CA GLY A 244 -0.31 -30.80 -1.16
C GLY A 244 1.17 -30.68 -0.79
N ASP A 245 1.96 -31.65 -1.28
CA ASP A 245 3.42 -31.59 -1.20
C ASP A 245 3.90 -30.37 -1.99
N ASP A 246 4.72 -29.54 -1.35
CA ASP A 246 5.23 -28.30 -1.91
C ASP A 246 6.61 -28.47 -2.55
N THR A 247 7.02 -29.71 -2.76
CA THR A 247 8.15 -30.06 -3.61
C THR A 247 7.94 -29.54 -5.03
N ILE A 248 8.88 -28.72 -5.50
CA ILE A 248 8.87 -28.16 -6.84
C ILE A 248 9.81 -28.98 -7.71
N THR A 249 9.25 -29.68 -8.69
CA THR A 249 10.06 -30.37 -9.70
C THR A 249 10.72 -29.34 -10.60
N MET A 250 12.06 -29.41 -10.68
CA MET A 250 12.86 -28.56 -11.55
C MET A 250 13.87 -29.41 -12.28
N ALA A 251 13.96 -29.23 -13.60
CA ALA A 251 15.01 -29.84 -14.38
C ALA A 251 16.35 -29.12 -14.08
N PRO A 252 17.43 -29.88 -13.83
CA PRO A 252 18.78 -29.32 -13.76
C PRO A 252 19.14 -28.69 -15.10
N LEU A 253 19.87 -27.56 -15.09
CA LEU A 253 20.39 -26.96 -16.31
C LEU A 253 21.89 -27.19 -16.37
N ALA A 254 22.33 -27.99 -17.34
CA ALA A 254 23.73 -28.35 -17.53
C ALA A 254 24.61 -27.09 -17.68
N LEU A 255 25.59 -26.98 -16.80
CA LEU A 255 26.58 -25.90 -16.82
C LEU A 255 27.77 -26.31 -17.69
N THR A 256 28.13 -25.47 -18.65
CA THR A 256 29.35 -25.64 -19.46
C THR A 256 30.53 -24.83 -18.92
N LYS A 257 30.26 -23.82 -18.09
CA LYS A 257 31.23 -22.93 -17.44
C LYS A 257 30.83 -22.67 -16.00
N GLU A 258 31.76 -22.13 -15.21
CA GLU A 258 31.43 -21.65 -13.86
C GLU A 258 30.47 -20.46 -13.96
N GLU A 259 29.36 -20.54 -13.24
CA GLU A 259 28.40 -19.45 -13.08
C GLU A 259 28.37 -19.02 -11.61
N ILE A 260 28.37 -17.70 -11.41
CA ILE A 260 28.37 -17.09 -10.08
C ILE A 260 27.02 -16.43 -9.88
N PHE A 261 26.38 -16.72 -8.76
CA PHE A 261 25.08 -16.16 -8.46
C PHE A 261 24.86 -15.95 -6.97
N THR A 262 23.94 -15.05 -6.65
CA THR A 262 23.55 -14.81 -5.26
C THR A 262 22.85 -16.05 -4.70
N GLY A 263 23.43 -16.62 -3.66
CA GLY A 263 22.93 -17.84 -3.05
C GLY A 263 23.55 -18.04 -1.68
N ARG A 264 22.89 -18.81 -0.84
CA ARG A 264 23.29 -18.96 0.55
C ARG A 264 23.20 -20.40 1.01
N ILE A 265 24.21 -20.83 1.77
CA ILE A 265 24.18 -22.08 2.49
C ILE A 265 23.91 -21.77 3.95
N VAL A 266 22.86 -22.37 4.49
CA VAL A 266 22.37 -22.18 5.85
C VAL A 266 22.32 -23.54 6.52
N GLY A 267 22.99 -23.68 7.66
CA GLY A 267 23.07 -24.92 8.42
C GLY A 267 24.23 -24.84 9.41
N GLU A 268 24.31 -25.81 10.31
CA GLU A 268 25.43 -25.94 11.26
C GLU A 268 26.60 -26.66 10.58
N VAL A 269 27.11 -26.07 9.49
CA VAL A 269 28.19 -26.62 8.66
C VAL A 269 29.31 -25.60 8.42
N PRO A 270 30.58 -26.02 8.31
CA PRO A 270 31.74 -25.11 8.28
C PRO A 270 31.84 -24.27 7.00
N TYR A 271 31.12 -24.67 5.94
CA TYR A 271 31.02 -23.98 4.66
C TYR A 271 29.72 -23.16 4.53
N ALA A 272 28.96 -22.99 5.61
CA ALA A 272 27.84 -22.04 5.64
C ALA A 272 28.38 -20.62 5.39
N THR A 273 27.73 -19.89 4.49
CA THR A 273 28.19 -18.55 4.09
C THR A 273 27.03 -17.56 3.98
N LYS A 274 27.36 -16.27 3.96
CA LYS A 274 26.51 -15.17 3.50
C LYS A 274 27.20 -14.55 2.27
N GLY A 275 26.70 -14.78 1.05
CA GLY A 275 27.35 -14.24 -0.14
C GLY A 275 26.86 -14.83 -1.46
N PHE A 276 27.81 -15.34 -2.24
CA PHE A 276 27.63 -15.87 -3.58
C PHE A 276 27.96 -17.36 -3.61
N LEU A 277 27.28 -18.07 -4.51
CA LEU A 277 27.59 -19.45 -4.87
C LEU A 277 28.23 -19.45 -6.23
N VAL A 278 29.25 -20.30 -6.38
CA VAL A 278 29.93 -20.57 -7.64
C VAL A 278 29.59 -22.02 -8.01
N ALA A 279 28.82 -22.20 -9.07
CA ALA A 279 28.45 -23.51 -9.59
C ALA A 279 29.19 -23.76 -10.91
N GLY A 280 29.96 -24.84 -10.97
CA GLY A 280 30.59 -25.34 -12.19
C GLY A 280 30.03 -26.71 -12.59
N PRO A 281 30.51 -27.29 -13.71
CA PRO A 281 30.01 -28.55 -14.25
C PRO A 281 30.01 -29.72 -13.24
N ALA A 282 30.95 -29.74 -12.30
CA ALA A 282 31.03 -30.75 -11.23
C ALA A 282 31.56 -30.15 -9.90
N SER A 283 31.40 -28.85 -9.72
CA SER A 283 31.92 -28.13 -8.55
C SER A 283 30.85 -27.19 -7.98
N LEU A 284 30.80 -27.11 -6.66
CA LEU A 284 30.03 -26.11 -5.96
C LEU A 284 30.92 -25.50 -4.89
N ALA A 285 31.04 -24.18 -4.88
CA ALA A 285 31.81 -23.43 -3.90
C ALA A 285 31.02 -22.23 -3.39
N THR A 286 31.38 -21.80 -2.18
CA THR A 286 30.88 -20.56 -1.58
C THR A 286 31.94 -19.48 -1.67
N SER A 287 31.53 -18.24 -1.90
CA SER A 287 32.41 -17.07 -1.94
C SER A 287 31.71 -15.86 -1.33
N PRO A 288 32.36 -15.07 -0.46
CA PRO A 288 31.82 -13.77 -0.05
C PRO A 288 31.96 -12.72 -1.16
N ASP A 289 32.83 -12.95 -2.13
CA ASP A 289 33.13 -12.03 -3.23
C ASP A 289 32.19 -12.25 -4.42
N HIS A 290 31.62 -11.16 -4.93
CA HIS A 290 30.77 -11.11 -6.13
C HIS A 290 31.47 -11.56 -7.41
N THR A 291 32.81 -11.45 -7.49
CA THR A 291 33.58 -12.00 -8.62
C THR A 291 33.81 -13.50 -8.49
N GLY A 292 33.48 -14.08 -7.34
CA GLY A 292 33.75 -15.47 -7.02
C GLY A 292 35.23 -15.79 -6.88
N ALA A 293 36.19 -14.89 -7.12
CA ALA A 293 37.62 -15.23 -7.19
C ALA A 293 38.26 -15.47 -5.80
N SER A 294 37.82 -14.74 -4.78
CA SER A 294 38.47 -14.70 -3.47
C SER A 294 37.73 -15.54 -2.41
N PHE A 295 38.48 -16.09 -1.45
CA PHE A 295 37.94 -16.82 -0.28
C PHE A 295 36.98 -17.96 -0.64
N ARG A 296 37.22 -18.64 -1.77
CA ARG A 296 36.43 -19.80 -2.20
C ARG A 296 36.54 -20.91 -1.17
N ARG A 297 35.40 -21.37 -0.66
CA ARG A 297 35.31 -22.58 0.16
C ARG A 297 34.54 -23.65 -0.62
N PRO A 298 35.16 -24.78 -0.97
CA PRO A 298 34.48 -25.84 -1.68
C PRO A 298 33.39 -26.44 -0.78
N VAL A 299 32.22 -26.68 -1.36
CA VAL A 299 31.14 -27.43 -0.71
C VAL A 299 31.47 -28.92 -0.80
N PRO A 300 31.35 -29.73 0.25
CA PRO A 300 31.65 -31.17 0.21
C PRO A 300 30.85 -31.94 -0.85
N ARG A 301 31.36 -33.11 -1.27
CA ARG A 301 30.66 -34.02 -2.20
C ARG A 301 29.58 -34.85 -1.49
N THR A 302 29.63 -34.92 -0.16
CA THR A 302 28.68 -35.62 0.71
C THR A 302 27.33 -34.94 0.80
N LEU A 303 27.21 -33.70 0.32
CA LEU A 303 25.97 -32.93 0.29
C LEU A 303 25.02 -33.46 -0.79
N THR A 304 23.93 -34.10 -0.38
CA THR A 304 22.92 -34.69 -1.28
C THR A 304 21.65 -33.85 -1.33
N PRO A 305 21.08 -33.59 -2.52
CA PRO A 305 19.79 -32.89 -2.63
C PRO A 305 18.62 -33.80 -2.23
N VAL A 306 17.75 -33.31 -1.36
CA VAL A 306 16.55 -34.01 -0.89
C VAL A 306 15.32 -33.53 -1.66
N ARG A 307 15.03 -32.22 -1.61
CA ARG A 307 13.91 -31.61 -2.34
C ARG A 307 14.04 -30.11 -2.48
N VAL A 308 13.41 -29.55 -3.52
CA VAL A 308 13.28 -28.09 -3.70
C VAL A 308 11.90 -27.67 -3.23
N ARG A 309 11.81 -26.63 -2.40
CA ARG A 309 10.55 -26.08 -1.90
C ARG A 309 10.54 -24.55 -1.83
N PRO A 310 9.36 -23.91 -1.65
CA PRO A 310 9.29 -22.49 -1.33
C PRO A 310 9.99 -22.15 -0.01
N LEU A 311 10.37 -20.87 0.14
CA LEU A 311 10.87 -20.34 1.40
C LEU A 311 9.80 -20.39 2.49
N TYR A 312 10.18 -20.87 3.66
CA TYR A 312 9.36 -20.91 4.86
C TYR A 312 9.69 -19.78 5.82
N TRP A 313 8.71 -19.35 6.60
CA TRP A 313 8.90 -18.35 7.67
C TRP A 313 9.82 -18.82 8.82
N THR A 314 9.94 -20.13 9.02
CA THR A 314 10.85 -20.75 9.99
C THR A 314 12.29 -20.81 9.50
N ASP A 315 12.51 -20.73 8.19
CA ASP A 315 13.85 -20.78 7.61
C ASP A 315 14.70 -19.62 8.16
N PRO A 316 15.99 -19.86 8.44
CA PRO A 316 16.85 -18.79 8.93
C PRO A 316 17.05 -17.70 7.86
N ASP A 317 16.94 -16.43 8.28
CA ASP A 317 17.43 -15.26 7.53
C ASP A 317 16.75 -14.98 6.16
N HIS A 318 15.42 -14.77 6.18
CA HIS A 318 14.54 -14.59 5.02
C HIS A 318 14.63 -13.25 4.25
N LEU A 319 15.42 -12.26 4.69
CA LEU A 319 15.25 -10.87 4.20
C LEU A 319 15.96 -10.52 2.90
N ASN A 320 16.99 -11.25 2.50
CA ASN A 320 17.81 -10.87 1.34
C ASN A 320 17.34 -11.50 0.04
N TYR A 321 16.42 -12.47 0.09
CA TYR A 321 15.87 -13.10 -1.10
C TYR A 321 14.39 -12.73 -1.18
N GLY A 322 14.00 -12.04 -2.26
CA GLY A 322 12.61 -11.62 -2.46
C GLY A 322 11.63 -12.80 -2.52
N ALA A 323 10.33 -12.53 -2.63
CA ALA A 323 9.25 -13.53 -2.60
C ALA A 323 9.34 -14.69 -3.64
N LYS A 324 10.35 -14.68 -4.53
CA LYS A 324 10.64 -15.70 -5.55
C LYS A 324 11.82 -16.61 -5.19
N ALA A 325 12.31 -16.54 -3.95
CA ALA A 325 13.36 -17.40 -3.44
C ALA A 325 12.88 -18.85 -3.33
N LEU A 326 13.77 -19.79 -3.60
CA LEU A 326 13.57 -21.22 -3.40
C LEU A 326 14.63 -21.76 -2.45
N VAL A 327 14.24 -22.81 -1.73
CA VAL A 327 15.10 -23.51 -0.79
C VAL A 327 15.29 -24.93 -1.32
N LEU A 328 16.53 -25.31 -1.56
CA LEU A 328 16.92 -26.68 -1.76
C LEU A 328 17.31 -27.25 -0.39
N GLU A 329 16.52 -28.20 0.09
CA GLU A 329 16.87 -29.00 1.26
C GLU A 329 17.88 -30.04 0.84
N CYS A 330 19.01 -30.07 1.53
CA CYS A 330 20.08 -31.01 1.36
C CYS A 330 20.41 -31.69 2.69
N GLU A 331 21.11 -32.82 2.59
CA GLU A 331 21.66 -33.54 3.72
C GLU A 331 23.17 -33.71 3.53
N ASP A 332 23.95 -33.45 4.56
CA ASP A 332 25.39 -33.71 4.59
C ASP A 332 25.69 -34.64 5.78
N GLY A 333 25.76 -35.95 5.51
CA GLY A 333 26.04 -36.96 6.53
C GLY A 333 25.07 -36.95 7.72
N GLY A 334 23.76 -36.78 7.47
CA GLY A 334 22.73 -36.68 8.52
C GLY A 334 22.44 -35.26 9.02
N VAL A 335 23.24 -34.26 8.63
CA VAL A 335 23.03 -32.86 9.02
C VAL A 335 22.19 -32.14 7.96
N PRO A 336 21.05 -31.52 8.32
CA PRO A 336 20.23 -30.78 7.38
C PRO A 336 20.91 -29.47 6.97
N VAL A 337 21.03 -29.25 5.66
CA VAL A 337 21.61 -28.05 5.06
C VAL A 337 20.60 -27.43 4.09
N LEU A 338 20.37 -26.13 4.20
CA LEU A 338 19.46 -25.40 3.34
C LEU A 338 20.25 -24.52 2.38
N LEU A 339 20.02 -24.69 1.08
CA LEU A 339 20.57 -23.83 0.05
C LEU A 339 19.48 -22.90 -0.49
N VAL A 340 19.63 -21.60 -0.29
CA VAL A 340 18.64 -20.59 -0.66
C VAL A 340 19.15 -19.81 -1.86
N THR A 341 18.38 -19.80 -2.95
CA THR A 341 18.70 -18.99 -4.13
C THR A 341 17.44 -18.57 -4.89
N SER A 342 17.59 -17.80 -5.96
CA SER A 342 16.46 -17.39 -6.80
C SER A 342 15.92 -18.56 -7.61
N ARG A 343 14.62 -18.50 -7.97
CA ARG A 343 14.02 -19.48 -8.89
C ARG A 343 14.76 -19.63 -10.22
N LYS A 344 15.40 -18.57 -10.72
CA LYS A 344 16.12 -18.57 -12.00
C LYS A 344 17.45 -19.34 -11.93
N THR A 345 18.09 -19.33 -10.77
CA THR A 345 19.44 -19.86 -10.54
C THR A 345 19.43 -21.24 -9.88
N MET A 346 18.30 -21.67 -9.31
CA MET A 346 18.12 -23.01 -8.74
C MET A 346 18.49 -24.15 -9.70
N PRO A 347 18.16 -24.11 -11.02
CA PRO A 347 18.56 -25.17 -11.96
C PRO A 347 20.08 -25.37 -12.08
N TRP A 348 20.87 -24.28 -11.98
CA TRP A 348 22.34 -24.35 -12.01
C TRP A 348 22.88 -25.07 -10.77
N LEU A 349 22.30 -24.75 -9.61
CA LEU A 349 22.65 -25.40 -8.34
C LEU A 349 22.34 -26.90 -8.37
N LEU A 350 21.18 -27.29 -8.91
CA LEU A 350 20.81 -28.70 -9.06
C LEU A 350 21.78 -29.44 -9.98
N SER A 351 22.18 -28.84 -11.11
CA SER A 351 23.16 -29.44 -12.02
C SER A 351 24.51 -29.67 -11.35
N ALA A 352 25.01 -28.68 -10.61
CA ALA A 352 26.31 -28.78 -9.93
C ALA A 352 26.34 -29.85 -8.83
N LEU A 353 25.18 -30.16 -8.23
CA LEU A 353 25.07 -31.22 -7.21
C LEU A 353 24.89 -32.61 -7.85
N GLN A 354 24.11 -32.73 -8.93
CA GLN A 354 23.88 -34.03 -9.59
C GLN A 354 25.14 -34.59 -10.26
N ALA A 355 25.91 -33.75 -10.96
CA ALA A 355 27.15 -34.17 -11.62
C ALA A 355 28.26 -34.60 -10.65
N ARG A 356 28.05 -34.48 -9.34
CA ARG A 356 28.99 -34.91 -8.29
C ARG A 356 28.61 -36.23 -7.64
N GLY A 357 27.36 -36.67 -7.81
CA GLY A 357 26.82 -37.91 -7.27
C GLY A 357 26.82 -39.08 -8.27
N SER A 358 26.95 -38.79 -9.57
CA SER A 358 27.32 -39.75 -10.62
C SER A 358 28.83 -39.93 -10.67
#